data_AF-A0A1V4MTI7-F1
#
_entry.id   AF-A0A1V4MTI7-F1
#
_cell.length_a   1.000
_cell.length_b   1.000
_cell.length_c   1.000
_cell.angle_alpha   90.00
_cell.angle_beta   90.00
_cell.angle_gamma   90.00
#
_symmetry.space_group_name_H-M   'P 1'
#
loop_
_entity.id
_entity.type
_entity.pdbx_description
1 polymer ?
#
loop_
_entity_poly.entity_id
_entity_poly.type
_entity_poly.pdbx_seq_one_letter_code
_entity_poly.pdbx_strand_id
1 'polypeptide(L)'
;MKYEGSCLGFRAVIALLMLSTGISVAQDATLDIGIARFDDLDGIGLDLQETISAWTNEIFREYEYIDTGTIDRSFDTSESGGIEAVAAGAELGFDLVYFGPFAEQDGAVKLGMISLTCTEGPSEYYMVEYIFKDSQAFGPGELNPGSVPPDRFRVLAGITAAEWLHQNGRHQESVEVISSSLSGVGDVQDTLLVNAYMVLAEASTALGDDRAAIDAYTEAIALFPEEAWLWSARASRHDAVGDYANAIRNFQEALRLDPGNSFYMLQLGAQLKQAGRLEEALEYMNMSIGGEPDNPMAYRDRSRAYYGLGDLEAALSDIDTSLELEPASSQGHAMKGMILWALDDVESAYESFGTAVGLEDDPIVRSWSLMGMGNCLMSMEDWDSAIEYLNATLADNTRMHTAYFCLGRCYYELGRMEEAEACLNEFLSHPVIPDATDPWTRLHMKTEAQEMLDSI
;
A
#
# COMPACT_ATOMS: atom_id res chain seq x y z
N MET A 1 41.09 -4.74 -9.80
CA MET A 1 40.40 -6.03 -9.99
C MET A 1 39.20 -5.76 -10.85
N LYS A 2 39.02 -6.51 -11.94
CA LYS A 2 37.85 -6.41 -12.83
C LYS A 2 36.60 -6.81 -12.04
N TYR A 3 35.58 -5.97 -12.08
CA TYR A 3 34.20 -6.38 -11.88
C TYR A 3 33.44 -5.91 -13.13
N GLU A 4 32.98 -6.88 -13.93
CA GLU A 4 32.00 -6.68 -15.00
C GLU A 4 30.63 -6.96 -14.37
N GLY A 5 29.78 -5.94 -14.33
CA GLY A 5 28.41 -6.03 -13.80
C GLY A 5 27.64 -4.79 -14.22
N SER A 6 26.63 -4.96 -15.07
CA SER A 6 25.69 -3.95 -15.53
C SER A 6 24.70 -3.60 -14.41
N CYS A 7 24.53 -2.33 -14.05
CA CYS A 7 23.29 -1.78 -13.48
C CYS A 7 23.25 -0.24 -13.37
N LEU A 8 22.02 0.26 -13.32
CA LEU A 8 21.46 1.60 -13.53
C LEU A 8 22.08 2.81 -12.79
N GLY A 9 22.35 3.86 -13.58
CA GLY A 9 22.01 5.28 -13.43
C GLY A 9 21.80 5.90 -12.04
N PHE A 10 22.58 6.95 -11.75
CA PHE A 10 22.34 7.86 -10.63
C PHE A 10 21.32 8.96 -11.00
N ARG A 11 20.47 9.42 -10.05
CA ARG A 11 19.59 10.59 -10.18
C ARG A 11 19.82 11.55 -9.00
N ALA A 12 20.35 12.74 -9.28
CA ALA A 12 20.37 13.84 -8.32
C ALA A 12 19.12 14.72 -8.50
N VAL A 13 18.47 15.12 -7.40
CA VAL A 13 17.32 16.03 -7.40
C VAL A 13 17.83 17.42 -7.08
N ILE A 14 17.79 18.32 -8.07
CA ILE A 14 18.04 19.74 -7.85
C ILE A 14 16.68 20.44 -7.82
N ALA A 15 16.32 20.99 -6.66
CA ALA A 15 15.15 21.85 -6.52
C ALA A 15 15.57 23.31 -6.77
N LEU A 16 15.14 23.90 -7.88
CA LEU A 16 15.34 25.32 -8.16
C LEU A 16 14.08 26.09 -7.74
N LEU A 17 14.27 27.08 -6.86
CA LEU A 17 13.25 28.05 -6.43
C LEU A 17 13.21 29.20 -7.44
N MET A 18 12.19 29.26 -8.29
CA MET A 18 11.94 30.43 -9.15
C MET A 18 10.79 31.25 -8.55
N LEU A 19 11.12 32.43 -7.99
CA LEU A 19 10.15 33.38 -7.47
C LEU A 19 9.46 34.11 -8.64
N SER A 20 8.13 34.16 -8.68
CA SER A 20 7.35 34.85 -9.73
C SER A 20 7.25 36.37 -9.58
N THR A 21 7.81 36.96 -8.54
CA THR A 21 7.86 38.42 -8.43
C THR A 21 8.93 38.91 -9.38
N GLY A 22 8.55 39.67 -10.42
CA GLY A 22 9.45 40.15 -11.46
C GLY A 22 10.79 40.64 -10.93
N ILE A 23 11.79 39.76 -10.93
CA ILE A 23 13.16 40.12 -10.65
C ILE A 23 13.64 40.77 -11.94
N SER A 24 13.73 42.10 -11.97
CA SER A 24 14.66 42.72 -12.90
C SER A 24 16.05 42.31 -12.42
N VAL A 25 16.55 41.20 -12.94
CA VAL A 25 17.92 40.77 -12.70
C VAL A 25 18.78 41.91 -13.24
N ALA A 26 19.45 42.65 -12.35
CA ALA A 26 20.46 43.59 -12.80
C ALA A 26 21.44 42.80 -13.67
N GLN A 27 21.89 43.36 -14.81
CA GLN A 27 22.72 42.71 -15.83
C GLN A 27 23.98 41.98 -15.31
N ASP A 28 24.31 42.12 -14.03
CA ASP A 28 25.51 41.60 -13.36
C ASP A 28 25.21 40.70 -12.13
N ALA A 29 23.99 40.15 -11.98
CA ALA A 29 23.72 39.21 -10.88
C ALA A 29 24.33 37.82 -11.18
N THR A 30 25.39 37.45 -10.47
CA THR A 30 25.97 36.11 -10.48
C THR A 30 25.29 35.20 -9.45
N LEU A 31 24.74 34.07 -9.90
CA LEU A 31 24.30 32.98 -9.02
C LEU A 31 25.50 32.08 -8.71
N ASP A 32 26.08 32.21 -7.51
CA ASP A 32 27.13 31.30 -7.05
C ASP A 32 26.52 29.99 -6.55
N ILE A 33 26.73 28.91 -7.31
CA ILE A 33 26.38 27.54 -6.91
C ILE A 33 27.59 26.95 -6.17
N GLY A 34 27.51 26.90 -4.84
CA GLY A 34 28.52 26.25 -4.00
C GLY A 34 28.24 24.75 -3.87
N ILE A 35 29.16 23.90 -4.33
CA ILE A 35 29.13 22.45 -4.10
C ILE A 35 30.09 22.14 -2.94
N ALA A 36 29.59 21.56 -1.85
CA ALA A 36 30.46 21.08 -0.77
C ALA A 36 31.17 19.79 -1.21
N ARG A 37 32.51 19.84 -1.32
CA ARG A 37 33.39 18.69 -1.56
C ARG A 37 33.30 17.70 -0.40
N PHE A 38 32.99 16.44 -0.69
CA PHE A 38 33.47 15.31 0.10
C PHE A 38 34.59 14.63 -0.71
N ASP A 39 35.75 14.51 -0.07
CA ASP A 39 37.00 14.07 -0.71
C ASP A 39 36.90 12.63 -1.22
N ASP A 40 36.89 12.43 -2.55
CA ASP A 40 37.53 11.31 -3.28
C ASP A 40 37.27 11.33 -4.82
N LEU A 41 37.35 12.51 -5.47
CA LEU A 41 37.24 12.65 -6.94
C LEU A 41 38.55 13.12 -7.61
N ASP A 42 39.71 12.80 -7.04
CA ASP A 42 41.02 13.15 -7.61
C ASP A 42 41.34 12.43 -8.95
N GLY A 43 40.45 11.58 -9.45
CA GLY A 43 40.69 10.74 -10.64
C GLY A 43 40.08 11.21 -11.97
N ILE A 44 39.08 12.11 -12.00
CA ILE A 44 38.26 12.31 -13.22
C ILE A 44 38.43 13.71 -13.87
N GLY A 45 39.08 14.68 -13.22
CA GLY A 45 39.46 15.93 -13.88
C GLY A 45 38.30 16.74 -14.49
N LEU A 46 37.11 16.66 -13.89
CA LEU A 46 35.94 17.48 -14.24
C LEU A 46 35.83 18.65 -13.26
N ASP A 47 35.88 19.88 -13.79
CA ASP A 47 35.46 21.07 -13.04
C ASP A 47 33.94 21.24 -13.17
N LEU A 48 33.22 20.52 -12.30
CA LEU A 48 31.75 20.53 -12.23
C LEU A 48 31.18 21.93 -11.95
N GLN A 49 31.95 22.80 -11.29
CA GLN A 49 31.51 24.14 -10.91
C GLN A 49 31.42 25.06 -12.13
N GLU A 50 32.40 25.04 -13.04
CA GLU A 50 32.36 25.80 -14.30
C GLU A 50 31.25 25.32 -15.23
N THR A 51 31.04 24.00 -15.32
CA THR A 51 30.09 23.38 -16.26
C THR A 51 28.64 23.71 -15.89
N ILE A 52 28.30 23.63 -14.60
CA ILE A 52 26.96 23.97 -14.09
C ILE A 52 26.72 25.49 -14.14
N SER A 53 27.75 26.30 -13.87
CA SER A 53 27.65 27.77 -13.95
C SER A 53 27.44 28.26 -15.39
N ALA A 54 28.10 27.65 -16.37
CA ALA A 54 27.89 27.97 -17.79
C ALA A 54 26.47 27.62 -18.26
N TRP A 55 25.94 26.47 -17.82
CA TRP A 55 24.60 25.98 -18.19
C TRP A 55 23.47 26.80 -17.57
N THR A 56 23.63 27.21 -16.31
CA THR A 56 22.65 28.06 -15.62
C THR A 56 22.52 29.42 -16.31
N ASN A 57 23.64 30.00 -16.76
CA ASN A 57 23.65 31.24 -17.54
C ASN A 57 22.97 31.12 -18.91
N GLU A 58 22.97 29.93 -19.52
CA GLU A 58 22.34 29.67 -20.82
C GLU A 58 20.81 29.53 -20.70
N ILE A 59 20.32 28.85 -19.66
CA ILE A 59 18.90 28.77 -19.33
C ILE A 59 18.33 30.17 -19.05
N PHE A 60 18.99 30.99 -18.22
CA PHE A 60 18.50 32.35 -17.93
C PHE A 60 18.47 33.26 -19.18
N ARG A 61 19.35 33.03 -20.18
CA ARG A 61 19.30 33.73 -21.47
C ARG A 61 18.10 33.36 -22.34
N GLU A 62 17.64 32.11 -22.32
CA GLU A 62 16.44 31.70 -23.05
C GLU A 62 15.15 32.25 -22.41
N TYR A 63 15.11 32.40 -21.08
CA TYR A 63 13.96 32.92 -20.35
C TYR A 63 13.85 34.47 -20.35
N GLU A 64 14.94 35.21 -20.57
CA GLU A 64 14.91 36.67 -20.77
C GLU A 64 14.11 37.11 -22.02
N TYR A 65 13.90 36.21 -23.00
CA TYR A 65 13.24 36.53 -24.27
C TYR A 65 11.71 36.33 -24.29
N ILE A 66 11.10 35.94 -23.16
CA ILE A 66 9.64 35.77 -23.06
C ILE A 66 9.02 37.11 -22.68
N ASP A 67 8.71 37.91 -23.69
CA ASP A 67 7.98 39.18 -23.57
C ASP A 67 6.59 38.93 -22.94
N THR A 68 6.19 39.85 -22.06
CA THR A 68 4.97 39.86 -21.23
C THR A 68 3.68 40.09 -22.02
N GLY A 69 3.51 39.40 -23.15
CA GLY A 69 2.33 39.46 -24.01
C GLY A 69 1.73 38.08 -24.21
N THR A 70 0.48 37.91 -23.78
CA THR A 70 -0.46 36.81 -24.04
C THR A 70 0.01 35.76 -25.06
N ILE A 71 0.41 34.56 -24.60
CA ILE A 71 0.62 33.40 -25.48
C ILE A 71 -0.33 32.29 -25.08
N ASP A 72 -1.42 32.23 -25.85
CA ASP A 72 -2.22 31.05 -26.10
C ASP A 72 -1.41 30.14 -27.05
N ARG A 73 -0.64 29.20 -26.49
CA ARG A 73 -0.07 28.06 -27.22
C ARG A 73 -0.05 26.84 -26.32
N SER A 74 -0.86 25.86 -26.70
CA SER A 74 -0.70 24.46 -26.31
C SER A 74 0.73 24.01 -26.58
N PHE A 75 1.48 23.67 -25.53
CA PHE A 75 2.68 22.86 -25.69
C PHE A 75 2.22 21.43 -25.97
N ASP A 76 2.42 20.99 -27.21
CA ASP A 76 2.30 19.60 -27.64
C ASP A 76 3.43 18.81 -26.97
N THR A 77 3.08 17.85 -26.12
CA THR A 77 4.00 17.05 -25.28
C THR A 77 4.73 15.96 -26.07
N SER A 78 5.09 16.21 -27.33
CA SER A 78 5.60 15.18 -28.24
C SER A 78 7.06 15.32 -28.68
N GLU A 79 7.81 16.33 -28.23
CA GLU A 79 9.25 16.40 -28.46
C GLU A 79 10.02 16.63 -27.14
N SER A 80 10.53 15.53 -26.58
CA SER A 80 11.61 15.53 -25.59
C SER A 80 12.88 16.11 -26.23
N GLY A 81 13.09 17.41 -26.06
CA GLY A 81 14.36 18.06 -26.42
C GLY A 81 15.45 17.72 -25.41
N GLY A 82 16.12 16.58 -25.59
CA GLY A 82 17.34 16.26 -24.86
C GLY A 82 18.50 17.12 -25.35
N ILE A 83 19.27 17.73 -24.44
CA ILE A 83 20.54 18.38 -24.76
C ILE A 83 21.65 17.41 -24.31
N GLU A 84 22.38 16.85 -25.28
CA GLU A 84 23.57 16.02 -25.02
C GLU A 84 24.78 16.92 -24.72
N ALA A 85 25.37 16.76 -23.53
CA ALA A 85 26.68 17.32 -23.22
C ALA A 85 27.71 16.19 -23.23
N VAL A 86 28.60 16.19 -24.22
CA VAL A 86 29.70 15.22 -24.31
C VAL A 86 30.90 15.75 -23.53
N ALA A 87 31.09 15.28 -22.30
CA ALA A 87 32.31 15.51 -21.53
C ALA A 87 33.12 14.22 -21.47
N ALA A 88 34.33 14.25 -22.06
CA ALA A 88 35.41 13.26 -21.93
C ALA A 88 34.99 11.81 -21.58
N GLY A 89 34.18 11.19 -22.44
CA GLY A 89 33.98 9.74 -22.47
C GLY A 89 32.77 9.18 -21.72
N ALA A 90 31.93 10.00 -21.08
CA ALA A 90 30.64 9.56 -20.52
C ALA A 90 29.48 10.33 -21.17
N GLU A 91 28.48 9.61 -21.68
CA GLU A 91 27.21 10.21 -22.13
C GLU A 91 26.34 10.52 -20.90
N LEU A 92 26.30 11.78 -20.48
CA LEU A 92 25.34 12.24 -19.49
C LEU A 92 24.03 12.60 -20.20
N GLY A 93 22.95 11.90 -19.85
CA GLY A 93 21.59 12.20 -20.30
C GLY A 93 20.87 13.07 -19.28
N PHE A 94 20.29 14.17 -19.72
CA PHE A 94 19.60 15.14 -18.85
C PHE A 94 18.11 15.16 -19.19
N ASP A 95 17.26 14.86 -18.20
CA ASP A 95 15.82 15.02 -18.31
C ASP A 95 15.39 16.18 -17.41
N LEU A 96 14.88 17.25 -18.01
CA LEU A 96 14.31 18.37 -17.27
C LEU A 96 12.80 18.14 -17.11
N VAL A 97 12.36 17.89 -15.88
CA VAL A 97 10.93 17.70 -15.59
C VAL A 97 10.41 18.96 -14.90
N TYR A 98 9.68 19.77 -15.66
CA TYR A 98 8.96 20.92 -15.13
C TYR A 98 7.66 20.46 -14.45
N PHE A 99 7.48 20.81 -13.18
CA PHE A 99 6.17 20.77 -12.56
C PHE A 99 5.54 22.16 -12.59
N GLY A 100 4.31 22.23 -13.08
CA GLY A 100 3.54 23.47 -13.24
C GLY A 100 3.27 24.18 -11.91
N PRO A 101 2.71 25.41 -11.95
CA PRO A 101 2.66 26.31 -10.80
C PRO A 101 1.76 25.76 -9.68
N PHE A 102 2.26 25.77 -8.44
CA PHE A 102 1.41 25.74 -7.26
C PHE A 102 0.82 27.14 -7.06
N ALA A 103 -0.50 27.25 -7.22
CA ALA A 103 -1.23 28.47 -6.99
C ALA A 103 -1.69 28.53 -5.53
N GLU A 104 -1.08 29.40 -4.74
CA GLU A 104 -1.83 30.18 -3.75
C GLU A 104 -1.67 31.66 -4.13
N GLN A 105 -2.77 32.41 -4.01
CA GLN A 105 -2.89 33.77 -4.53
C GLN A 105 -1.80 34.69 -3.98
N ASP A 106 -1.24 35.49 -4.89
CA ASP A 106 -0.16 36.49 -4.70
C ASP A 106 1.22 35.93 -4.32
N GLY A 107 1.97 35.46 -5.33
CA GLY A 107 3.40 35.14 -5.23
C GLY A 107 3.78 33.71 -5.60
N ALA A 108 3.37 33.23 -6.78
CA ALA A 108 3.65 31.87 -7.24
C ALA A 108 5.15 31.52 -7.19
N VAL A 109 5.50 30.42 -6.54
CA VAL A 109 6.82 29.79 -6.65
C VAL A 109 6.72 28.71 -7.73
N LYS A 110 7.57 28.79 -8.75
CA LYS A 110 7.74 27.70 -9.72
C LYS A 110 8.90 26.84 -9.24
N LEU A 111 8.62 25.56 -8.97
CA LEU A 111 9.65 24.58 -8.64
C LEU A 111 10.00 23.81 -9.91
N GLY A 112 11.24 23.92 -10.36
CA GLY A 112 11.79 23.09 -11.44
C GLY A 112 12.61 21.96 -10.85
N MET A 113 12.41 20.74 -11.35
CA MET A 113 13.20 19.57 -10.98
C MET A 113 14.14 19.22 -12.14
N ILE A 114 15.45 19.24 -11.88
CA ILE A 114 16.44 18.74 -12.84
C ILE A 114 16.76 17.30 -12.47
N SER A 115 16.57 16.37 -13.42
CA SER A 115 17.03 15.00 -13.30
C SER A 115 18.35 14.83 -14.06
N LEU A 116 19.42 14.55 -13.31
CA LEU A 116 20.73 14.25 -13.86
C LEU A 116 20.89 12.74 -13.99
N THR A 117 21.17 12.21 -15.19
CA THR A 117 21.40 10.78 -15.41
C THR A 117 22.82 10.56 -15.94
N CYS A 118 23.68 9.92 -15.14
CA CYS A 118 25.02 9.51 -15.58
C CYS A 118 25.01 8.02 -15.96
N THR A 119 25.54 7.68 -17.14
CA THR A 119 25.55 6.30 -17.66
C THR A 119 26.77 5.47 -17.23
N GLU A 120 27.80 6.06 -16.63
CA GLU A 120 28.99 5.33 -16.17
C GLU A 120 29.53 5.81 -14.80
N GLY A 121 29.52 4.93 -13.79
CA GLY A 121 30.15 5.17 -12.48
C GLY A 121 29.45 4.48 -11.30
N PRO A 122 30.12 4.26 -10.15
CA PRO A 122 29.51 3.64 -8.96
C PRO A 122 28.42 4.53 -8.35
N SER A 123 27.36 3.91 -7.83
CA SER A 123 26.18 4.57 -7.29
C SER A 123 26.45 5.16 -5.89
N GLU A 124 26.53 6.49 -5.77
CA GLU A 124 26.60 7.21 -4.49
C GLU A 124 25.57 8.33 -4.42
N TYR A 125 24.82 8.40 -3.31
CA TYR A 125 23.78 9.40 -3.08
C TYR A 125 24.32 10.76 -2.61
N TYR A 126 24.05 11.83 -3.38
CA TYR A 126 24.44 13.20 -3.01
C TYR A 126 23.21 14.07 -2.75
N MET A 127 23.18 14.69 -1.56
CA MET A 127 22.23 15.72 -1.17
C MET A 127 22.89 17.09 -1.40
N VAL A 128 22.27 17.98 -2.19
CA VAL A 128 22.81 19.31 -2.48
C VAL A 128 22.16 20.33 -1.53
N GLU A 129 22.97 20.94 -0.66
CA GLU A 129 22.56 21.96 0.30
C GLU A 129 22.88 23.36 -0.27
N TYR A 130 21.90 24.28 -0.27
CA TYR A 130 22.12 25.68 -0.69
C TYR A 130 22.23 26.61 0.53
N ILE A 131 23.29 27.43 0.57
CA ILE A 131 23.42 28.57 1.48
C ILE A 131 23.59 29.82 0.63
N PHE A 132 22.58 30.70 0.60
CA PHE A 132 22.72 32.04 0.03
C PHE A 132 23.70 32.83 0.90
N LYS A 133 24.84 33.24 0.33
CA LYS A 133 25.75 34.22 0.96
C LYS A 133 25.77 35.50 0.12
N ASP A 134 25.29 36.56 0.75
CA ASP A 134 25.40 37.97 0.37
C ASP A 134 24.85 38.37 -1.01
N SER A 135 23.65 38.96 -1.03
CA SER A 135 23.40 40.10 -1.92
C SER A 135 22.85 41.27 -1.09
N GLN A 136 23.67 42.32 -0.98
CA GLN A 136 23.24 43.59 -0.40
C GLN A 136 22.36 44.33 -1.40
N ALA A 137 21.05 44.13 -1.34
CA ALA A 137 20.04 45.12 -1.72
C ALA A 137 18.65 44.62 -1.35
N PHE A 138 18.07 45.11 -0.25
CA PHE A 138 16.65 44.89 0.03
C PHE A 138 15.95 46.22 0.31
N GLY A 139 14.99 46.55 -0.55
CA GLY A 139 13.95 47.55 -0.29
C GLY A 139 12.83 46.94 0.57
N PRO A 140 11.98 47.77 1.21
CA PRO A 140 11.03 47.30 2.20
C PRO A 140 9.80 46.70 1.51
N GLY A 141 9.78 45.37 1.35
CA GLY A 141 8.58 44.65 0.90
C GLY A 141 8.76 43.21 0.42
N GLU A 142 9.99 42.67 0.34
CA GLU A 142 10.25 41.40 -0.36
C GLU A 142 10.56 40.24 0.60
N LEU A 143 10.03 39.05 0.26
CA LEU A 143 10.30 37.76 0.91
C LEU A 143 11.82 37.53 0.98
N ASN A 144 12.33 37.46 2.20
CA ASN A 144 13.74 37.22 2.48
C ASN A 144 14.08 35.74 2.21
N PRO A 145 14.94 35.38 1.23
CA PRO A 145 15.31 33.99 0.97
C PRO A 145 15.98 33.29 2.15
N GLY A 146 16.46 34.05 3.15
CA GLY A 146 16.93 33.53 4.44
C GLY A 146 15.82 33.13 5.43
N SER A 147 14.53 33.11 5.02
CA SER A 147 13.40 32.85 5.93
C SER A 147 12.79 31.46 5.85
N VAL A 148 13.23 30.58 4.95
CA VAL A 148 12.83 29.15 4.96
C VAL A 148 13.86 28.38 5.80
N PRO A 149 13.49 27.83 6.97
CA PRO A 149 14.42 27.07 7.81
C PRO A 149 15.06 25.93 7.02
N PRO A 150 16.37 25.67 7.14
CA PRO A 150 17.07 24.58 6.44
C PRO A 150 16.38 23.21 6.57
N ASP A 151 15.77 22.96 7.74
CA ASP A 151 15.01 21.74 8.00
C ASP A 151 13.79 21.57 7.08
N ARG A 152 13.08 22.65 6.73
CA ARG A 152 11.93 22.57 5.80
C ARG A 152 12.36 22.17 4.40
N PHE A 153 13.48 22.70 3.90
CA PHE A 153 13.98 22.33 2.58
C PHE A 153 14.43 20.87 2.54
N ARG A 154 15.16 20.42 3.58
CA ARG A 154 15.57 19.01 3.72
C ARG A 154 14.36 18.08 3.71
N VAL A 155 13.33 18.38 4.50
CA VAL A 155 12.11 17.55 4.59
C VAL A 155 11.38 17.52 3.25
N LEU A 156 11.22 18.65 2.56
CA LEU A 156 10.56 18.71 1.25
C LEU A 156 11.30 17.90 0.18
N ALA A 157 12.62 18.03 0.12
CA ALA A 157 13.45 17.23 -0.79
C ALA A 157 13.36 15.73 -0.46
N GLY A 158 13.37 15.41 0.84
CA GLY A 158 13.17 14.06 1.37
C GLY A 158 11.85 13.44 0.93
N ILE A 159 10.74 14.17 1.08
CA ILE A 159 9.39 13.75 0.64
C ILE A 159 9.41 13.41 -0.85
N THR A 160 9.85 14.36 -1.69
CA THR A 160 9.82 14.20 -3.15
C THR A 160 10.65 12.99 -3.61
N ALA A 161 11.84 12.82 -3.03
CA ALA A 161 12.70 11.69 -3.34
C ALA A 161 12.11 10.37 -2.84
N ALA A 162 11.55 10.33 -1.62
CA ALA A 162 10.94 9.16 -1.04
C ALA A 162 9.67 8.73 -1.81
N GLU A 163 8.79 9.66 -2.17
CA GLU A 163 7.61 9.39 -3.01
C GLU A 163 7.99 8.76 -4.34
N TRP A 164 9.00 9.32 -5.01
CA TRP A 164 9.49 8.76 -6.27
C TRP A 164 10.04 7.33 -6.08
N LEU A 165 10.85 7.11 -5.02
CA LEU A 165 11.37 5.78 -4.70
C LEU A 165 10.25 4.79 -4.41
N HIS A 166 9.24 5.20 -3.63
CA HIS A 166 8.08 4.39 -3.31
C HIS A 166 7.28 3.99 -4.56
N GLN A 167 6.99 4.96 -5.44
CA GLN A 167 6.27 4.71 -6.70
C GLN A 167 7.02 3.76 -7.65
N ASN A 168 8.34 3.67 -7.52
CA ASN A 168 9.18 2.76 -8.30
C ASN A 168 9.50 1.44 -7.57
N GLY A 169 8.77 1.12 -6.50
CA GLY A 169 8.92 -0.14 -5.75
C GLY A 169 10.15 -0.20 -4.83
N ARG A 170 10.90 0.91 -4.69
CA ARG A 170 12.13 1.01 -3.89
C ARG A 170 11.80 1.45 -2.46
N HIS A 171 10.89 0.72 -1.80
CA HIS A 171 10.29 1.13 -0.53
C HIS A 171 11.32 1.24 0.61
N GLN A 172 12.33 0.36 0.65
CA GLN A 172 13.39 0.41 1.67
C GLN A 172 14.18 1.73 1.60
N GLU A 173 14.58 2.12 0.39
CA GLU A 173 15.33 3.36 0.17
C GLU A 173 14.45 4.59 0.44
N SER A 174 13.15 4.52 0.11
CA SER A 174 12.17 5.53 0.48
C SER A 174 12.13 5.77 1.99
N VAL A 175 12.04 4.70 2.79
CA VAL A 175 12.03 4.77 4.26
C VAL A 175 13.33 5.39 4.78
N GLU A 176 14.48 5.01 4.24
CA GLU A 176 15.79 5.53 4.66
C GLU A 176 15.92 7.04 4.37
N VAL A 177 15.55 7.47 3.17
CA VAL A 177 15.61 8.88 2.75
C VAL A 177 14.68 9.75 3.59
N ILE A 178 13.43 9.33 3.79
CA ILE A 178 12.48 10.14 4.55
C ILE A 178 12.82 10.16 6.05
N SER A 179 13.27 9.04 6.63
CA SER A 179 13.69 8.96 8.03
C SER A 179 14.91 9.84 8.30
N SER A 180 15.88 9.86 7.37
CA SER A 180 17.05 10.75 7.44
C SER A 180 16.62 12.22 7.37
N SER A 181 15.65 12.54 6.51
CA SER A 181 15.16 13.91 6.32
C SER A 181 14.39 14.44 7.54
N LEU A 182 13.71 13.55 8.26
CA LEU A 182 13.02 13.79 9.53
C LEU A 182 13.96 13.90 10.73
N SER A 183 15.19 13.38 10.63
CA SER A 183 16.15 13.37 11.74
C SER A 183 16.59 14.78 12.13
N GLY A 184 16.44 15.12 13.41
CA GLY A 184 16.86 16.42 13.94
C GLY A 184 15.98 17.60 13.50
N VAL A 185 14.84 17.35 12.86
CA VAL A 185 13.82 18.37 12.61
C VAL A 185 13.26 18.83 13.96
N GLY A 186 13.32 20.14 14.22
CA GLY A 186 12.78 20.75 15.43
C GLY A 186 11.24 20.81 15.43
N ASP A 187 10.68 21.80 16.13
CA ASP A 187 9.23 22.00 16.28
C ASP A 187 8.59 22.58 15.00
N VAL A 188 8.67 21.83 13.90
CA VAL A 188 8.04 22.15 12.61
C VAL A 188 6.64 21.53 12.62
N GLN A 189 5.66 22.29 13.13
CA GLN A 189 4.27 21.86 13.19
C GLN A 189 3.49 22.35 11.97
N ASP A 190 3.76 21.78 10.80
CA ASP A 190 3.06 22.14 9.58
C ASP A 190 2.75 20.91 8.70
N THR A 191 1.98 21.15 7.65
CA THR A 191 1.50 20.13 6.71
C THR A 191 2.64 19.36 6.04
N LEU A 192 3.83 19.95 5.93
CA LEU A 192 4.99 19.29 5.33
C LEU A 192 5.40 18.07 6.16
N LEU A 193 5.38 18.20 7.48
CA LEU A 193 5.78 17.12 8.37
C LEU A 193 4.75 15.97 8.36
N VAL A 194 3.46 16.28 8.20
CA VAL A 194 2.45 15.23 7.95
C VAL A 194 2.73 14.48 6.67
N ASN A 195 2.98 15.17 5.56
CA ASN A 195 3.30 14.51 4.29
C ASN A 195 4.53 13.60 4.42
N ALA A 196 5.56 14.05 5.14
CA ALA A 196 6.73 13.21 5.40
C ALA A 196 6.39 11.95 6.19
N TYR A 197 5.59 12.06 7.25
CA TYR A 197 5.16 10.90 8.02
C TYR A 197 4.19 9.99 7.23
N MET A 198 3.38 10.54 6.33
CA MET A 198 2.55 9.75 5.42
C MET A 198 3.40 8.89 4.49
N VAL A 199 4.37 9.50 3.81
CA VAL A 199 5.26 8.78 2.87
C VAL A 199 6.06 7.72 3.61
N LEU A 200 6.52 8.02 4.83
CA LEU A 200 7.14 7.03 5.70
C LEU A 200 6.18 5.88 6.00
N ALA A 201 4.95 6.17 6.41
CA ALA A 201 3.96 5.16 6.76
C ALA A 201 3.58 4.27 5.57
N GLU A 202 3.38 4.86 4.39
CA GLU A 202 3.07 4.15 3.14
C GLU A 202 4.24 3.26 2.69
N ALA A 203 5.47 3.77 2.73
CA ALA A 203 6.65 2.98 2.39
C ALA A 203 6.91 1.85 3.40
N SER A 204 6.74 2.10 4.70
CA SER A 204 6.82 1.05 5.73
C SER A 204 5.72 0.00 5.55
N THR A 205 4.50 0.41 5.19
CA THR A 205 3.39 -0.50 4.87
C THR A 205 3.75 -1.41 3.71
N ALA A 206 4.32 -0.86 2.63
CA ALA A 206 4.73 -1.64 1.46
C ALA A 206 5.87 -2.64 1.75
N LEU A 207 6.67 -2.39 2.79
CA LEU A 207 7.68 -3.33 3.30
C LEU A 207 7.10 -4.40 4.24
N GLY A 208 5.82 -4.30 4.62
CA GLY A 208 5.19 -5.14 5.63
C GLY A 208 5.59 -4.80 7.07
N ASP A 209 6.19 -3.64 7.31
CA ASP A 209 6.46 -3.13 8.67
C ASP A 209 5.29 -2.28 9.17
N ASP A 210 4.19 -2.96 9.51
CA ASP A 210 2.98 -2.30 10.02
C ASP A 210 3.24 -1.55 11.33
N ARG A 211 4.24 -1.95 12.13
CA ARG A 211 4.58 -1.27 13.38
C ARG A 211 5.21 0.10 13.10
N ALA A 212 6.18 0.16 12.20
CA ALA A 212 6.76 1.44 11.77
C ALA A 212 5.71 2.35 11.12
N ALA A 213 4.77 1.77 10.34
CA ALA A 213 3.66 2.54 9.78
C ALA A 213 2.72 3.12 10.86
N ILE A 214 2.39 2.35 11.90
CA ILE A 214 1.59 2.82 13.05
C ILE A 214 2.28 3.98 13.76
N ASP A 215 3.60 3.88 13.97
CA ASP A 215 4.39 4.93 14.63
C ASP A 215 4.37 6.22 13.79
N ALA A 216 4.60 6.12 12.48
CA ALA A 216 4.56 7.25 11.56
C ALA A 216 3.16 7.91 11.50
N TYR A 217 2.08 7.13 11.39
CA TYR A 217 0.72 7.69 11.47
C TYR A 217 0.41 8.32 12.83
N THR A 218 1.03 7.84 13.91
CA THR A 218 0.85 8.44 15.25
C THR A 218 1.45 9.83 15.31
N GLU A 219 2.63 10.04 14.73
CA GLU A 219 3.23 11.37 14.60
C GLU A 219 2.38 12.28 13.69
N ALA A 220 1.90 11.76 12.55
CA ALA A 220 1.02 12.52 11.66
C ALA A 220 -0.28 12.99 12.36
N ILE A 221 -0.93 12.10 13.13
CA ILE A 221 -2.14 12.41 13.90
C ILE A 221 -1.87 13.43 15.01
N ALA A 222 -0.68 13.39 15.63
CA ALA A 222 -0.32 14.36 16.67
C ALA A 222 -0.24 15.79 16.10
N LEU A 223 0.13 15.93 14.82
CA LEU A 223 0.19 17.21 14.12
C LEU A 223 -1.18 17.65 13.61
N PHE A 224 -1.96 16.74 13.03
CA PHE A 224 -3.27 17.03 12.43
C PHE A 224 -4.34 16.06 12.95
N PRO A 225 -4.81 16.24 14.21
CA PRO A 225 -5.73 15.31 14.86
C PRO A 225 -7.16 15.35 14.27
N GLU A 226 -7.51 16.39 13.51
CA GLU A 226 -8.86 16.55 12.93
C GLU A 226 -9.00 15.88 11.54
N GLU A 227 -7.93 15.32 10.99
CA GLU A 227 -7.93 14.65 9.69
C GLU A 227 -8.40 13.20 9.83
N ALA A 228 -9.68 12.94 9.55
CA ALA A 228 -10.32 11.63 9.73
C ALA A 228 -9.59 10.48 9.02
N TRP A 229 -9.05 10.73 7.83
CA TRP A 229 -8.40 9.72 7.02
C TRP A 229 -7.08 9.21 7.66
N LEU A 230 -6.36 10.04 8.43
CA LEU A 230 -5.17 9.61 9.18
C LEU A 230 -5.51 8.55 10.24
N TRP A 231 -6.62 8.77 10.96
CA TRP A 231 -7.14 7.80 11.93
C TRP A 231 -7.52 6.49 11.24
N SER A 232 -8.19 6.56 10.09
CA SER A 232 -8.57 5.38 9.32
C SER A 232 -7.35 4.62 8.79
N ALA A 233 -6.31 5.32 8.33
CA ALA A 233 -5.09 4.70 7.82
C ALA A 233 -4.33 3.97 8.93
N ARG A 234 -4.20 4.59 10.12
CA ARG A 234 -3.65 3.91 11.30
C ARG A 234 -4.51 2.72 11.75
N ALA A 235 -5.84 2.84 11.67
CA ALA A 235 -6.75 1.75 12.01
C ALA A 235 -6.52 0.52 11.13
N SER A 236 -6.36 0.70 9.81
CA SER A 236 -6.04 -0.39 8.88
C SER A 236 -4.71 -1.07 9.19
N ARG A 237 -3.72 -0.35 9.73
CA ARG A 237 -2.46 -0.96 10.17
C ARG A 237 -2.62 -1.77 11.45
N HIS A 238 -3.44 -1.29 12.40
CA HIS A 238 -3.78 -2.07 13.59
C HIS A 238 -4.53 -3.37 13.23
N ASP A 239 -5.41 -3.33 12.24
CA ASP A 239 -6.09 -4.52 11.72
C ASP A 239 -5.09 -5.53 11.13
N ALA A 240 -4.14 -5.07 10.32
CA ALA A 240 -3.11 -5.93 9.72
C ALA A 240 -2.28 -6.71 10.76
N VAL A 241 -2.06 -6.15 11.95
CA VAL A 241 -1.36 -6.83 13.06
C VAL A 241 -2.30 -7.56 14.03
N GLY A 242 -3.60 -7.60 13.75
CA GLY A 242 -4.62 -8.25 14.58
C GLY A 242 -4.99 -7.51 15.86
N ASP A 243 -4.63 -6.23 15.98
CA ASP A 243 -4.99 -5.36 17.11
C ASP A 243 -6.36 -4.70 16.88
N TYR A 244 -7.41 -5.54 16.88
CA TYR A 244 -8.78 -5.11 16.62
C TYR A 244 -9.26 -4.04 17.62
N ALA A 245 -8.76 -4.05 18.85
CA ALA A 245 -9.14 -3.07 19.87
C ALA A 245 -8.70 -1.66 19.49
N ASN A 246 -7.46 -1.49 19.03
CA ASN A 246 -6.99 -0.19 18.54
C ASN A 246 -7.58 0.15 17.17
N ALA A 247 -7.80 -0.83 16.28
CA ALA A 247 -8.46 -0.59 15.00
C ALA A 247 -9.86 0.00 15.20
N ILE A 248 -10.69 -0.60 16.07
CA ILE A 248 -12.02 -0.11 16.44
C ILE A 248 -11.94 1.33 16.96
N ARG A 249 -11.05 1.61 17.91
CA ARG A 249 -10.90 2.95 18.50
C ARG A 249 -10.55 4.00 17.46
N ASN A 250 -9.66 3.69 16.52
CA ASN A 250 -9.25 4.63 15.48
C ASN A 250 -10.36 4.85 14.44
N PHE A 251 -11.09 3.81 14.02
CA PHE A 251 -12.24 4.00 13.12
C PHE A 251 -13.39 4.76 13.80
N GLN A 252 -13.61 4.57 15.10
CA GLN A 252 -14.56 5.39 15.86
C GLN A 252 -14.18 6.87 15.85
N GLU A 253 -12.88 7.18 15.95
CA GLU A 253 -12.41 8.57 15.88
C GLU A 253 -12.51 9.14 14.46
N ALA A 254 -12.17 8.35 13.43
CA ALA A 254 -12.39 8.73 12.03
C ALA A 254 -13.88 9.05 11.77
N LEU A 255 -14.80 8.21 12.27
CA LEU A 255 -16.24 8.41 12.15
C LEU A 255 -16.75 9.57 13.02
N ARG A 256 -16.11 9.88 14.16
CA ARG A 256 -16.43 11.08 14.95
C ARG A 256 -16.14 12.36 14.17
N LEU A 257 -15.05 12.36 13.40
CA LEU A 257 -14.59 13.47 12.57
C LEU A 257 -15.40 13.59 11.27
N ASP A 258 -15.74 12.47 10.63
CA ASP A 258 -16.60 12.40 9.44
C ASP A 258 -17.76 11.41 9.64
N PRO A 259 -18.87 11.83 10.29
CA PRO A 259 -19.97 10.93 10.65
C PRO A 259 -20.78 10.38 9.48
N GLY A 260 -20.62 10.93 8.27
CA GLY A 260 -21.35 10.52 7.07
C GLY A 260 -20.61 9.50 6.21
N ASN A 261 -19.40 9.11 6.61
CA ASN A 261 -18.53 8.29 5.78
C ASN A 261 -18.92 6.81 5.83
N SER A 262 -19.59 6.32 4.78
CA SER A 262 -19.98 4.90 4.67
C SER A 262 -18.78 3.96 4.76
N PHE A 263 -17.63 4.34 4.20
CA PHE A 263 -16.43 3.52 4.27
C PHE A 263 -15.95 3.34 5.72
N TYR A 264 -15.90 4.39 6.54
CA TYR A 264 -15.54 4.25 7.97
C TYR A 264 -16.55 3.41 8.76
N MET A 265 -17.85 3.53 8.45
CA MET A 265 -18.87 2.68 9.06
C MET A 265 -18.66 1.20 8.72
N LEU A 266 -18.43 0.88 7.45
CA LEU A 266 -18.17 -0.48 7.00
C LEU A 266 -16.92 -1.06 7.66
N GLN A 267 -15.82 -0.31 7.67
CA GLN A 267 -14.58 -0.76 8.30
C GLN A 267 -14.76 -0.97 9.80
N LEU A 268 -15.43 -0.05 10.52
CA LEU A 268 -15.74 -0.24 11.94
C LEU A 268 -16.58 -1.50 12.18
N GLY A 269 -17.61 -1.73 11.36
CA GLY A 269 -18.41 -2.96 11.38
C GLY A 269 -17.55 -4.20 11.17
N ALA A 270 -16.65 -4.19 10.19
CA ALA A 270 -15.74 -5.30 9.92
C ALA A 270 -14.83 -5.60 11.13
N GLN A 271 -14.29 -4.57 11.80
CA GLN A 271 -13.45 -4.75 12.99
C GLN A 271 -14.25 -5.27 14.20
N LEU A 272 -15.48 -4.78 14.40
CA LEU A 272 -16.37 -5.28 15.43
C LEU A 272 -16.71 -6.77 15.22
N LYS A 273 -16.92 -7.18 13.97
CA LYS A 273 -17.12 -8.59 13.58
C LYS A 273 -15.91 -9.44 13.95
N GLN A 274 -14.68 -9.00 13.63
CA GLN A 274 -13.46 -9.73 14.01
C GLN A 274 -13.28 -9.83 15.53
N ALA A 275 -13.73 -8.81 16.27
CA ALA A 275 -13.76 -8.83 17.73
C ALA A 275 -14.92 -9.67 18.33
N GLY A 276 -15.76 -10.31 17.51
CA GLY A 276 -16.90 -11.12 17.96
C GLY A 276 -18.12 -10.32 18.41
N ARG A 277 -18.16 -9.01 18.18
CA ARG A 277 -19.26 -8.10 18.52
C ARG A 277 -20.22 -7.99 17.33
N LEU A 278 -20.85 -9.10 16.98
CA LEU A 278 -21.60 -9.26 15.72
C LEU A 278 -22.82 -8.35 15.64
N GLU A 279 -23.58 -8.17 16.72
CA GLU A 279 -24.76 -7.31 16.73
C GLU A 279 -24.38 -5.84 16.50
N GLU A 280 -23.32 -5.37 17.14
CA GLU A 280 -22.80 -4.01 16.93
C GLU A 280 -22.24 -3.85 15.52
N ALA A 281 -21.60 -4.89 14.96
CA ALA A 281 -21.14 -4.87 13.59
C ALA A 281 -22.29 -4.67 12.59
N LEU A 282 -23.42 -5.36 12.80
CA LEU A 282 -24.61 -5.21 11.95
C LEU A 282 -25.17 -3.77 11.97
N GLU A 283 -25.15 -3.08 13.11
CA GLU A 283 -25.61 -1.69 13.20
C GLU A 283 -24.82 -0.77 12.26
N TYR A 284 -23.49 -0.82 12.31
CA TYR A 284 -22.64 0.00 11.44
C TYR A 284 -22.69 -0.42 9.97
N MET A 285 -22.77 -1.72 9.68
CA MET A 285 -22.94 -2.20 8.29
C MET A 285 -24.29 -1.74 7.70
N ASN A 286 -25.36 -1.72 8.50
CA ASN A 286 -26.66 -1.17 8.08
C ASN A 286 -26.57 0.32 7.76
N MET A 287 -25.86 1.09 8.61
CA MET A 287 -25.63 2.51 8.36
C MET A 287 -24.82 2.73 7.08
N SER A 288 -23.76 1.94 6.86
CA SER A 288 -22.95 1.98 5.63
C SER A 288 -23.79 1.73 4.39
N ILE A 289 -24.64 0.69 4.39
CA ILE A 289 -25.51 0.35 3.27
C ILE A 289 -26.55 1.46 3.03
N GLY A 290 -27.02 2.10 4.11
CA GLY A 290 -27.90 3.27 3.99
C GLY A 290 -27.25 4.47 3.31
N GLY A 291 -25.93 4.64 3.44
CA GLY A 291 -25.15 5.70 2.78
C GLY A 291 -24.70 5.33 1.36
N GLU A 292 -24.27 4.08 1.16
CA GLU A 292 -23.80 3.53 -0.12
C GLU A 292 -24.48 2.18 -0.42
N PRO A 293 -25.68 2.20 -1.04
CA PRO A 293 -26.45 0.98 -1.29
C PRO A 293 -25.90 0.11 -2.43
N ASP A 294 -24.97 0.62 -3.25
CA ASP A 294 -24.40 -0.11 -4.38
C ASP A 294 -23.02 -0.71 -4.05
N ASN A 295 -22.67 -0.83 -2.76
CA ASN A 295 -21.39 -1.36 -2.31
C ASN A 295 -21.48 -2.88 -2.03
N PRO A 296 -21.00 -3.76 -2.94
CA PRO A 296 -21.09 -5.22 -2.75
C PRO A 296 -20.38 -5.70 -1.48
N MET A 297 -19.25 -5.07 -1.12
CA MET A 297 -18.48 -5.44 0.06
C MET A 297 -19.30 -5.29 1.35
N ALA A 298 -20.16 -4.28 1.43
CA ALA A 298 -21.00 -4.06 2.59
C ALA A 298 -22.01 -5.19 2.82
N TYR A 299 -22.64 -5.67 1.75
CA TYR A 299 -23.54 -6.82 1.80
C TYR A 299 -22.81 -8.11 2.13
N ARG A 300 -21.65 -8.36 1.49
CA ARG A 300 -20.83 -9.55 1.80
C ARG A 300 -20.39 -9.59 3.26
N ASP A 301 -19.96 -8.46 3.81
CA ASP A 301 -19.54 -8.39 5.21
C ASP A 301 -20.69 -8.54 6.20
N ARG A 302 -21.86 -7.97 5.88
CA ARG A 302 -23.09 -8.14 6.68
C ARG A 302 -23.62 -9.57 6.61
N SER A 303 -23.57 -10.21 5.45
CA SER A 303 -23.84 -11.63 5.27
C SER A 303 -22.96 -12.50 6.19
N ARG A 304 -21.65 -12.22 6.26
CA ARG A 304 -20.74 -12.93 7.17
C ARG A 304 -21.09 -12.73 8.64
N ALA A 305 -21.57 -11.55 9.02
CA ALA A 305 -22.01 -11.27 10.39
C ALA A 305 -23.31 -12.03 10.72
N TYR A 306 -24.29 -12.05 9.79
CA TYR A 306 -25.51 -12.85 9.92
C TYR A 306 -25.21 -14.35 10.03
N TYR A 307 -24.31 -14.87 9.19
CA TYR A 307 -23.85 -16.25 9.27
C TYR A 307 -23.26 -16.58 10.66
N GLY A 308 -22.43 -15.68 11.21
CA GLY A 308 -21.86 -15.84 12.55
C GLY A 308 -22.90 -15.83 13.68
N LEU A 309 -24.04 -15.17 13.48
CA LEU A 309 -25.19 -15.18 14.39
C LEU A 309 -26.14 -16.37 14.18
N GLY A 310 -25.93 -17.14 13.11
CA GLY A 310 -26.80 -18.26 12.72
C GLY A 310 -28.08 -17.84 11.99
N ASP A 311 -28.20 -16.57 11.57
CA ASP A 311 -29.30 -16.10 10.71
C ASP A 311 -28.94 -16.38 9.25
N LEU A 312 -29.07 -17.65 8.85
CA LEU A 312 -28.61 -18.13 7.55
C LEU A 312 -29.45 -17.57 6.39
N GLU A 313 -30.74 -17.33 6.61
CA GLU A 313 -31.62 -16.73 5.61
C GLU A 313 -31.26 -15.28 5.32
N ALA A 314 -30.99 -14.47 6.35
CA ALA A 314 -30.51 -13.10 6.16
C ALA A 314 -29.12 -13.09 5.51
N ALA A 315 -28.23 -14.00 5.90
CA ALA A 315 -26.92 -14.16 5.28
C ALA A 315 -27.02 -14.48 3.78
N LEU A 316 -27.93 -15.38 3.39
CA LEU A 316 -28.16 -15.75 2.00
C LEU A 316 -28.72 -14.56 1.19
N SER A 317 -29.69 -13.84 1.73
CA SER A 317 -30.26 -12.65 1.07
C SER A 317 -29.20 -11.58 0.79
N ASP A 318 -28.29 -11.35 1.74
CA ASP A 318 -27.23 -10.37 1.57
C ASP A 318 -26.14 -10.83 0.59
N ILE A 319 -25.74 -12.10 0.64
CA ILE A 319 -24.73 -12.59 -0.30
C ILE A 319 -25.25 -12.61 -1.74
N ASP A 320 -26.54 -12.91 -1.93
CA ASP A 320 -27.18 -12.80 -3.24
C ASP A 320 -27.17 -11.35 -3.74
N THR A 321 -27.52 -10.38 -2.89
CA THR A 321 -27.43 -8.96 -3.25
C THR A 321 -25.99 -8.53 -3.59
N SER A 322 -25.01 -9.01 -2.83
CA SER A 322 -23.59 -8.76 -3.13
C SER A 322 -23.19 -9.32 -4.50
N LEU A 323 -23.68 -10.51 -4.86
CA LEU A 323 -23.37 -11.17 -6.13
C LEU A 323 -24.16 -10.61 -7.31
N GLU A 324 -25.32 -9.99 -7.07
CA GLU A 324 -26.02 -9.19 -8.08
C GLU A 324 -25.20 -7.95 -8.46
N LEU A 325 -24.57 -7.30 -7.48
CA LEU A 325 -23.70 -6.13 -7.66
C LEU A 325 -22.32 -6.51 -8.24
N GLU A 326 -21.74 -7.61 -7.78
CA GLU A 326 -20.43 -8.13 -8.22
C GLU A 326 -20.51 -9.64 -8.55
N PRO A 327 -20.95 -10.02 -9.76
CA PRO A 327 -21.16 -11.43 -10.11
C PRO A 327 -19.88 -12.27 -10.18
N ALA A 328 -18.74 -11.63 -10.45
CA ALA A 328 -17.44 -12.28 -10.59
C ALA A 328 -16.63 -12.28 -9.28
N SER A 329 -17.31 -12.39 -8.13
CA SER A 329 -16.67 -12.40 -6.81
C SER A 329 -16.45 -13.83 -6.33
N SER A 330 -15.24 -14.37 -6.46
CA SER A 330 -14.89 -15.72 -5.94
C SER A 330 -15.16 -15.84 -4.44
N GLN A 331 -14.85 -14.80 -3.66
CA GLN A 331 -15.19 -14.71 -2.23
C GLN A 331 -16.71 -14.73 -1.99
N GLY A 332 -17.49 -14.06 -2.85
CA GLY A 332 -18.94 -14.03 -2.75
C GLY A 332 -19.55 -15.42 -2.97
N HIS A 333 -19.12 -16.13 -4.03
CA HIS A 333 -19.57 -17.48 -4.33
C HIS A 333 -19.15 -18.49 -3.26
N ALA A 334 -17.92 -18.38 -2.73
CA ALA A 334 -17.46 -19.22 -1.63
C ALA A 334 -18.29 -19.01 -0.36
N MET A 335 -18.62 -17.76 -0.01
CA MET A 335 -19.50 -17.44 1.12
C MET A 335 -20.90 -17.99 0.90
N LYS A 336 -21.47 -17.85 -0.30
CA LYS A 336 -22.76 -18.43 -0.65
C LYS A 336 -22.76 -19.95 -0.50
N GLY A 337 -21.70 -20.62 -0.97
CA GLY A 337 -21.53 -22.07 -0.78
C GLY A 337 -21.53 -22.47 0.70
N MET A 338 -20.83 -21.72 1.56
CA MET A 338 -20.83 -21.99 3.01
C MET A 338 -22.23 -21.82 3.64
N ILE A 339 -22.95 -20.77 3.26
CA ILE A 339 -24.31 -20.51 3.77
C ILE A 339 -25.29 -21.60 3.33
N LEU A 340 -25.25 -21.98 2.05
CA LEU A 340 -26.11 -23.04 1.51
C LEU A 340 -25.82 -24.40 2.13
N TRP A 341 -24.54 -24.71 2.36
CA TRP A 341 -24.16 -25.94 3.05
C TRP A 341 -24.69 -25.97 4.49
N ALA A 342 -24.63 -24.84 5.20
CA ALA A 342 -25.21 -24.73 6.55
C ALA A 342 -26.76 -24.81 6.55
N LEU A 343 -27.41 -24.48 5.43
CA LEU A 343 -28.86 -24.64 5.20
C LEU A 343 -29.25 -26.06 4.75
N ASP A 344 -28.29 -27.00 4.65
CA ASP A 344 -28.48 -28.36 4.14
C ASP A 344 -28.85 -28.43 2.64
N ASP A 345 -28.65 -27.34 1.89
CA ASP A 345 -28.77 -27.31 0.42
C ASP A 345 -27.43 -27.66 -0.23
N VAL A 346 -27.08 -28.94 -0.11
CA VAL A 346 -25.76 -29.47 -0.49
C VAL A 346 -25.48 -29.34 -1.99
N GLU A 347 -26.49 -29.50 -2.84
CA GLU A 347 -26.34 -29.42 -4.30
C GLU A 347 -26.02 -27.98 -4.74
N SER A 348 -26.79 -27.00 -4.26
CA SER A 348 -26.55 -25.58 -4.57
C SER A 348 -25.25 -25.07 -3.94
N ALA A 349 -24.86 -25.61 -2.78
CA ALA A 349 -23.56 -25.32 -2.17
C ALA A 349 -22.40 -25.78 -3.05
N TYR A 350 -22.46 -27.00 -3.56
CA TYR A 350 -21.46 -27.56 -4.47
C TYR A 350 -21.30 -26.72 -5.74
N GLU A 351 -22.40 -26.29 -6.36
CA GLU A 351 -22.37 -25.40 -7.53
C GLU A 351 -21.74 -24.04 -7.22
N SER A 352 -22.06 -23.46 -6.07
CA SER A 352 -21.52 -22.17 -5.64
C SER A 352 -20.01 -22.25 -5.39
N PHE A 353 -19.54 -23.29 -4.70
CA PHE A 353 -18.10 -23.53 -4.55
C PHE A 353 -17.40 -23.78 -5.88
N GLY A 354 -18.01 -24.55 -6.79
CA GLY A 354 -17.48 -24.78 -8.13
C GLY A 354 -17.33 -23.47 -8.93
N THR A 355 -18.27 -22.54 -8.78
CA THR A 355 -18.19 -21.21 -9.39
C THR A 355 -17.03 -20.40 -8.78
N ALA A 356 -16.84 -20.45 -7.46
CA ALA A 356 -15.72 -19.79 -6.79
C ALA A 356 -14.36 -20.32 -7.26
N VAL A 357 -14.22 -21.65 -7.41
CA VAL A 357 -13.00 -22.28 -7.94
C VAL A 357 -12.75 -21.88 -9.39
N GLY A 358 -13.79 -21.82 -10.22
CA GLY A 358 -13.66 -21.49 -11.65
C GLY A 358 -13.26 -20.04 -11.96
N LEU A 359 -13.44 -19.12 -11.00
CA LEU A 359 -13.01 -17.72 -11.14
C LEU A 359 -11.49 -17.55 -10.91
N GLU A 360 -10.85 -18.45 -10.15
CA GLU A 360 -9.38 -18.51 -9.95
C GLU A 360 -8.68 -17.20 -9.47
N ASP A 361 -9.37 -16.33 -8.73
CA ASP A 361 -8.78 -15.03 -8.34
C ASP A 361 -7.89 -15.07 -7.09
N ASP A 362 -8.18 -15.97 -6.13
CA ASP A 362 -7.51 -16.03 -4.83
C ASP A 362 -7.19 -17.49 -4.45
N PRO A 363 -5.90 -17.89 -4.35
CA PRO A 363 -5.50 -19.25 -4.00
C PRO A 363 -6.03 -19.73 -2.64
N ILE A 364 -6.18 -18.81 -1.67
CA ILE A 364 -6.73 -19.15 -0.36
C ILE A 364 -8.21 -19.49 -0.53
N VAL A 365 -8.99 -18.62 -1.17
CA VAL A 365 -10.42 -18.85 -1.43
C VAL A 365 -10.64 -20.10 -2.26
N ARG A 366 -9.78 -20.36 -3.25
CA ARG A 366 -9.79 -21.60 -4.05
C ARG A 366 -9.63 -22.83 -3.16
N SER A 367 -8.63 -22.85 -2.29
CA SER A 367 -8.38 -23.95 -1.37
C SER A 367 -9.59 -24.23 -0.47
N TRP A 368 -10.16 -23.17 0.13
CA TRP A 368 -11.37 -23.27 0.96
C TRP A 368 -12.58 -23.79 0.18
N SER A 369 -12.74 -23.35 -1.07
CA SER A 369 -13.85 -23.77 -1.93
C SER A 369 -13.72 -25.22 -2.38
N LEU A 370 -12.50 -25.69 -2.71
CA LEU A 370 -12.23 -27.09 -3.00
C LEU A 370 -12.55 -27.99 -1.80
N MET A 371 -12.18 -27.57 -0.59
CA MET A 371 -12.59 -28.29 0.61
C MET A 371 -14.11 -28.29 0.78
N GLY A 372 -14.76 -27.15 0.53
CA GLY A 372 -16.22 -27.04 0.54
C GLY A 372 -16.88 -28.05 -0.41
N MET A 373 -16.36 -28.19 -1.64
CA MET A 373 -16.81 -29.20 -2.60
C MET A 373 -16.60 -30.63 -2.09
N GLY A 374 -15.44 -30.92 -1.51
CA GLY A 374 -15.15 -32.21 -0.88
C GLY A 374 -16.14 -32.55 0.23
N ASN A 375 -16.43 -31.60 1.12
CA ASN A 375 -17.42 -31.76 2.18
C ASN A 375 -18.84 -31.98 1.65
N CYS A 376 -19.23 -31.27 0.58
CA CYS A 376 -20.52 -31.50 -0.08
C CYS A 376 -20.63 -32.93 -0.64
N LEU A 377 -19.58 -33.42 -1.29
CA LEU A 377 -19.53 -34.78 -1.84
C LEU A 377 -19.53 -35.85 -0.75
N MET A 378 -18.88 -35.61 0.39
CA MET A 378 -19.00 -36.46 1.57
C MET A 378 -20.44 -36.53 2.08
N SER A 379 -21.16 -35.41 2.14
CA SER A 379 -22.59 -35.39 2.49
C SER A 379 -23.48 -36.14 1.49
N MET A 380 -23.05 -36.22 0.23
CA MET A 380 -23.71 -37.00 -0.82
C MET A 380 -23.26 -38.47 -0.89
N GLU A 381 -22.38 -38.91 0.02
CA GLU A 381 -21.75 -40.24 0.04
C GLU A 381 -20.93 -40.58 -1.24
N ASP A 382 -20.52 -39.56 -2.00
CA ASP A 382 -19.60 -39.72 -3.14
C ASP A 382 -18.15 -39.56 -2.68
N TRP A 383 -17.68 -40.58 -1.95
CA TRP A 383 -16.37 -40.57 -1.28
C TRP A 383 -15.19 -40.51 -2.26
N ASP A 384 -15.28 -41.17 -3.41
CA ASP A 384 -14.21 -41.19 -4.41
C ASP A 384 -14.00 -39.78 -5.00
N SER A 385 -15.09 -39.11 -5.41
CA SER A 385 -15.01 -37.72 -5.90
C SER A 385 -14.56 -36.77 -4.80
N ALA A 386 -15.01 -36.96 -3.55
CA ALA A 386 -14.57 -36.13 -2.42
C ALA A 386 -13.05 -36.17 -2.22
N ILE A 387 -12.45 -37.36 -2.32
CA ILE A 387 -10.99 -37.55 -2.21
C ILE A 387 -10.23 -36.75 -3.28
N GLU A 388 -10.75 -36.64 -4.51
CA GLU A 388 -10.11 -35.85 -5.56
C GLU A 388 -9.99 -34.35 -5.18
N TYR A 389 -11.10 -33.76 -4.72
CA TYR A 389 -11.13 -32.34 -4.32
C TYR A 389 -10.33 -32.07 -3.04
N LEU A 390 -10.33 -32.99 -2.07
CA LEU A 390 -9.55 -32.86 -0.85
C LEU A 390 -8.04 -32.98 -1.11
N ASN A 391 -7.62 -33.86 -2.04
CA ASN A 391 -6.22 -33.90 -2.48
C ASN A 391 -5.83 -32.63 -3.24
N ALA A 392 -6.70 -32.09 -4.09
CA ALA A 392 -6.47 -30.82 -4.77
C ALA A 392 -6.31 -29.66 -3.77
N THR A 393 -7.11 -29.67 -2.69
CA THR A 393 -6.99 -28.71 -1.58
C THR A 393 -5.60 -28.74 -0.95
N LEU A 394 -5.07 -29.93 -0.64
CA LEU A 394 -3.75 -30.08 -0.02
C LEU A 394 -2.59 -29.81 -1.00
N ALA A 395 -2.82 -29.97 -2.30
CA ALA A 395 -1.86 -29.59 -3.33
C ALA A 395 -1.68 -28.07 -3.41
N ASP A 396 -2.76 -27.31 -3.25
CA ASP A 396 -2.75 -25.85 -3.20
C ASP A 396 -2.22 -25.33 -1.85
N ASN A 397 -2.75 -25.88 -0.76
CA ASN A 397 -2.49 -25.40 0.59
C ASN A 397 -2.29 -26.57 1.56
N THR A 398 -1.03 -26.90 1.79
CA THR A 398 -0.63 -27.97 2.73
C THR A 398 -0.97 -27.67 4.19
N ARG A 399 -1.41 -26.44 4.52
CA ARG A 399 -1.82 -26.03 5.88
C ARG A 399 -3.32 -26.16 6.13
N MET A 400 -4.10 -26.71 5.19
CA MET A 400 -5.48 -27.09 5.46
C MET A 400 -5.54 -28.42 6.20
N HIS A 401 -5.35 -28.36 7.52
CA HIS A 401 -5.27 -29.55 8.37
C HIS A 401 -6.59 -30.33 8.40
N THR A 402 -7.73 -29.65 8.36
CA THR A 402 -9.06 -30.27 8.31
C THR A 402 -9.26 -31.13 7.06
N ALA A 403 -8.55 -30.87 5.96
CA ALA A 403 -8.62 -31.72 4.77
C ALA A 403 -8.06 -33.13 5.02
N TYR A 404 -7.03 -33.30 5.88
CA TYR A 404 -6.54 -34.63 6.28
C TYR A 404 -7.59 -35.42 7.07
N PHE A 405 -8.33 -34.74 7.95
CA PHE A 405 -9.43 -35.36 8.67
C PHE A 405 -10.53 -35.84 7.71
N CYS A 406 -10.94 -34.99 6.77
CA CYS A 406 -11.94 -35.35 5.76
C CYS A 406 -11.47 -36.50 4.87
N LEU A 407 -10.20 -36.52 4.43
CA LEU A 407 -9.61 -37.63 3.68
C LEU A 407 -9.60 -38.93 4.49
N GLY A 408 -9.20 -38.86 5.76
CA GLY A 408 -9.20 -40.00 6.67
C GLY A 408 -10.59 -40.63 6.78
N ARG A 409 -11.62 -39.80 6.93
CA ARG A 409 -13.02 -40.25 6.96
C ARG A 409 -13.46 -40.85 5.62
N CYS A 410 -13.14 -40.25 4.49
CA CYS A 410 -13.46 -40.82 3.18
C CYS A 410 -12.81 -42.20 2.97
N TYR A 411 -11.54 -42.36 3.32
CA TYR A 411 -10.85 -43.64 3.21
C TYR A 411 -11.39 -44.69 4.17
N TYR A 412 -11.77 -44.30 5.39
CA TYR A 412 -12.40 -45.19 6.36
C TYR A 412 -13.71 -45.77 5.83
N GLU A 413 -14.59 -44.92 5.27
CA GLU A 413 -15.88 -45.34 4.69
C GLU A 413 -15.71 -46.25 3.46
N LEU A 414 -14.67 -46.03 2.67
CA LEU A 414 -14.30 -46.89 1.54
C LEU A 414 -13.59 -48.19 1.96
N GLY A 415 -13.31 -48.40 3.26
CA GLY A 415 -12.59 -49.56 3.78
C GLY A 415 -11.08 -49.56 3.48
N ARG A 416 -10.52 -48.42 3.08
CA ARG A 416 -9.09 -48.20 2.78
C ARG A 416 -8.33 -47.83 4.05
N MET A 417 -8.21 -48.81 4.96
CA MET A 417 -7.78 -48.57 6.35
C MET A 417 -6.36 -48.02 6.47
N GLU A 418 -5.42 -48.47 5.64
CA GLU A 418 -4.03 -47.98 5.67
C GLU A 418 -3.95 -46.49 5.31
N GLU A 419 -4.67 -46.06 4.27
CA GLU A 419 -4.73 -44.65 3.88
C GLU A 419 -5.51 -43.80 4.90
N ALA A 420 -6.56 -44.36 5.50
CA ALA A 420 -7.34 -43.71 6.54
C ALA A 420 -6.45 -43.43 7.77
N GLU A 421 -5.74 -44.44 8.26
CA GLU A 421 -4.82 -44.32 9.39
C GLU A 421 -3.73 -43.26 9.14
N ALA A 422 -3.15 -43.25 7.93
CA ALA A 422 -2.12 -42.26 7.57
C ALA A 422 -2.66 -40.82 7.65
N CYS A 423 -3.85 -40.58 7.10
CA CYS A 423 -4.46 -39.25 7.07
C CYS A 423 -4.90 -38.78 8.47
N LEU A 424 -5.50 -39.67 9.27
CA LEU A 424 -5.93 -39.35 10.64
C LEU A 424 -4.75 -39.08 11.57
N ASN A 425 -3.66 -39.85 11.44
CA ASN A 425 -2.42 -39.60 12.19
C ASN A 425 -1.79 -38.26 11.81
N GLU A 426 -1.75 -37.92 10.52
CA GLU A 426 -1.27 -36.61 10.06
C GLU A 426 -2.11 -35.48 10.68
N PHE A 427 -3.45 -35.57 10.64
CA PHE A 427 -4.36 -34.62 11.28
C PHE A 427 -4.10 -34.46 12.79
N LEU A 428 -3.95 -35.56 13.53
CA LEU A 428 -3.72 -35.54 14.97
C LEU A 428 -2.31 -35.06 15.37
N SER A 429 -1.33 -35.16 14.47
CA SER A 429 0.03 -34.68 14.71
C SER A 429 0.10 -33.17 14.90
N HIS A 430 -0.89 -32.43 14.38
CA HIS A 430 -0.94 -30.97 14.47
C HIS A 430 -1.59 -30.51 15.79
N PRO A 431 -0.85 -29.82 16.68
CA PRO A 431 -1.37 -29.36 17.95
C PRO A 431 -2.39 -28.23 17.78
N VAL A 432 -2.27 -27.44 16.70
CA VAL A 432 -3.15 -26.32 16.35
C VAL A 432 -3.77 -26.61 14.99
N ILE A 433 -5.10 -26.53 14.91
CA ILE A 433 -5.88 -26.66 13.66
C ILE A 433 -6.49 -25.29 13.39
N PRO A 434 -5.73 -24.34 12.81
CA PRO A 434 -6.15 -22.95 12.66
C PRO A 434 -7.36 -22.78 11.74
N ASP A 435 -7.56 -23.73 10.81
CA ASP A 435 -8.63 -23.77 9.80
C ASP A 435 -9.96 -24.34 10.31
N ALA A 436 -10.02 -24.87 11.53
CA ALA A 436 -11.29 -25.21 12.16
C ALA A 436 -11.89 -23.99 12.87
N THR A 437 -13.17 -23.74 12.65
CA THR A 437 -13.92 -22.53 13.00
C THR A 437 -13.91 -22.19 14.49
N ASP A 438 -13.92 -23.19 15.37
CA ASP A 438 -13.97 -23.00 16.81
C ASP A 438 -13.31 -24.16 17.60
N PRO A 439 -12.94 -23.94 18.87
CA PRO A 439 -12.28 -24.96 19.69
C PRO A 439 -13.11 -26.24 19.92
N TRP A 440 -14.44 -26.17 19.89
CA TRP A 440 -15.30 -27.33 20.11
C TRP A 440 -15.34 -28.22 18.88
N THR A 441 -15.48 -27.62 17.69
CA THR A 441 -15.37 -28.34 16.41
C THR A 441 -14.01 -29.04 16.31
N ARG A 442 -12.92 -28.37 16.71
CA ARG A 442 -11.58 -28.98 16.77
C ARG A 442 -11.54 -30.18 17.70
N LEU A 443 -12.08 -30.03 18.91
CA LEU A 443 -12.09 -31.10 19.89
C LEU A 443 -12.91 -32.29 19.38
N HIS A 444 -14.08 -32.03 18.80
CA HIS A 444 -14.96 -33.04 18.24
C HIS A 444 -14.27 -33.82 17.12
N MET A 445 -13.67 -33.13 16.14
CA MET A 445 -12.91 -33.77 15.06
C MET A 445 -11.75 -34.61 15.59
N LYS A 446 -11.01 -34.14 16.61
CA LYS A 446 -9.92 -34.92 17.22
C LYS A 446 -10.45 -36.17 17.93
N THR A 447 -11.59 -36.08 18.61
CA THR A 447 -12.23 -37.24 19.25
C THR A 447 -12.68 -38.25 18.20
N GLU A 448 -13.39 -37.80 17.16
CA GLU A 448 -13.86 -38.66 16.06
C GLU A 448 -12.69 -39.32 15.32
N ALA A 449 -11.61 -38.58 15.06
CA ALA A 449 -10.39 -39.13 14.46
C ALA A 449 -9.78 -40.25 15.33
N GLN A 450 -9.75 -40.07 16.64
CA GLN A 450 -9.23 -41.09 17.55
C GLN A 450 -10.15 -42.33 17.60
N GLU A 451 -11.46 -42.13 17.59
CA GLU A 451 -12.43 -43.24 17.56
C GLU A 451 -12.32 -44.07 16.28
N MET A 452 -12.13 -43.41 15.13
CA MET A 452 -11.86 -44.10 13.86
C MET A 452 -10.55 -44.89 13.92
N LEU A 453 -9.47 -44.29 14.45
CA LEU A 453 -8.18 -44.97 14.61
C LEU A 453 -8.27 -46.18 15.56
N ASP A 454 -9.02 -46.08 16.64
CA ASP A 454 -9.23 -47.19 17.58
C ASP A 454 -10.06 -48.33 16.96
N SER A 455 -10.84 -48.03 15.90
CA SER A 455 -11.64 -49.00 15.16
C SER A 455 -10.90 -49.69 14.00
N ILE A 456 -9.83 -49.08 13.48
CA ILE A 456 -8.94 -49.65 12.46
C ILE A 456 -8.06 -50.72 13.11
#